data_AF-A0A447UH70-F1
#
_entry.id   AF-A0A447UH70-F1
#
_cell.length_a   1.000
_cell.length_b   1.000
_cell.length_c   1.000
_cell.angle_alpha   90.00
_cell.angle_beta   90.00
_cell.angle_gamma   90.00
#
_symmetry.space_group_name_H-M   'P 1'
#
loop_
_entity.id
_entity.type
_entity.pdbx_description
1 polymer ?
#
loop_
_entity_poly.entity_id
_entity_poly.type
_entity_poly.pdbx_seq_one_letter_code
_entity_poly.pdbx_strand_id
1 'polypeptide(L)'
;MMFWSIMSLIFVLLVTGVIIWRPYFTHYFPIVVVRWSLLIHATAAIVLIHAILIHMYMAFWVKGSITGMIEGKVSRRWAKKHHPRWYRDVEAAEKEVQEKTK
;
A
#
# COMPACT_ATOMS: atom_id res chain seq x y z
N MET A 1 -7.28 3.64 5.27
CA MET A 1 -7.74 2.23 5.34
C MET A 1 -6.97 1.33 4.37
N MET A 2 -6.88 1.66 3.08
CA MET A 2 -6.19 0.83 2.08
C MET A 2 -4.75 0.41 2.45
N PHE A 3 -3.97 1.32 3.05
CA PHE A 3 -2.64 1.00 3.59
C PHE A 3 -2.66 -0.23 4.53
N TRP A 4 -3.51 -0.19 5.55
CA TRP A 4 -3.63 -1.28 6.53
C TRP A 4 -4.17 -2.57 5.92
N SER A 5 -5.09 -2.47 4.95
CA SER A 5 -5.58 -3.64 4.21
C SER A 5 -4.46 -4.35 3.46
N ILE A 6 -3.63 -3.62 2.70
CA ILE A 6 -2.52 -4.21 1.95
C ILE A 6 -1.46 -4.80 2.91
N MET A 7 -1.10 -4.07 3.98
CA MET A 7 -0.10 -4.53 4.96
C MET A 7 -0.53 -5.78 5.73
N SER A 8 -1.80 -5.88 6.11
CA SER A 8 -2.32 -7.08 6.78
C SER A 8 -2.42 -8.27 5.83
N LEU A 9 -2.90 -8.07 4.60
CA LEU A 9 -3.04 -9.14 3.61
C LEU A 9 -1.68 -9.70 3.17
N ILE A 10 -0.68 -8.85 2.95
CA ILE A 10 0.66 -9.32 2.58
C ILE A 10 1.30 -10.13 3.71
N PHE A 11 1.04 -9.77 4.97
CA PHE A 11 1.49 -10.55 6.12
C PHE A 11 0.82 -11.92 6.19
N VAL A 12 -0.50 -11.98 5.99
CA VAL A 12 -1.25 -13.26 5.92
C VAL A 12 -0.73 -14.12 4.77
N LEU A 13 -0.50 -13.54 3.59
CA LEU A 13 0.05 -14.24 2.43
C LEU A 13 1.47 -14.75 2.70
N LEU A 14 2.32 -13.98 3.37
CA LEU A 14 3.66 -14.41 3.76
C LEU A 14 3.61 -15.63 4.68
N VAL A 15 2.84 -15.56 5.78
CA VAL A 15 2.74 -16.65 6.75
C VAL A 15 2.18 -17.91 6.11
N THR A 16 1.03 -17.80 5.44
CA THR A 16 0.41 -18.96 4.78
C THR A 16 1.24 -19.47 3.61
N GLY A 17 1.92 -18.58 2.88
CA GLY A 17 2.82 -18.90 1.78
C GLY A 17 4.01 -19.74 2.24
N VAL A 18 4.67 -19.33 3.33
CA VAL A 18 5.76 -20.12 3.95
C VAL A 18 5.25 -21.50 4.35
N ILE A 19 4.07 -21.61 4.95
CA ILE A 19 3.50 -22.91 5.35
C ILE A 19 3.29 -23.84 4.14
N ILE A 20 2.79 -23.33 3.02
CA ILE A 20 2.48 -24.15 1.82
C ILE A 20 3.66 -24.30 0.85
N TRP A 21 4.83 -23.74 1.16
CA TRP A 21 5.98 -23.73 0.28
C TRP A 21 6.74 -25.07 0.29
N ARG A 22 6.59 -25.82 -0.80
CA ARG A 22 7.34 -27.04 -1.10
C ARG A 22 8.58 -26.74 -1.96
N PRO A 23 9.69 -27.48 -1.81
CA PRO A 23 9.93 -28.54 -0.82
C PRO A 23 10.46 -28.02 0.54
N TYR A 24 10.60 -26.70 0.72
CA TYR A 24 11.44 -26.15 1.78
C TYR A 24 10.82 -26.14 3.18
N PHE A 25 9.52 -25.88 3.32
CA PHE A 25 8.91 -25.60 4.62
C PHE A 25 7.68 -26.45 4.95
N THR A 26 6.92 -26.90 3.94
CA THR A 26 5.62 -27.57 4.17
C THR A 26 5.71 -28.83 5.03
N HIS A 27 6.82 -29.57 5.01
CA HIS A 27 6.99 -30.79 5.81
C HIS A 27 7.13 -30.54 7.32
N TYR A 28 7.38 -29.30 7.75
CA TYR A 28 7.41 -28.94 9.17
C TYR A 28 6.01 -28.74 9.77
N PHE A 29 4.95 -28.71 8.95
CA PHE A 29 3.60 -28.39 9.38
C PHE A 29 2.64 -29.59 9.25
N PRO A 30 1.71 -29.80 10.21
CA PRO A 30 0.68 -30.82 10.09
C PRO A 30 -0.21 -30.61 8.87
N ILE A 31 -0.68 -31.70 8.25
CA ILE A 31 -1.49 -31.65 7.02
C ILE A 31 -2.77 -30.80 7.17
N VAL A 32 -3.37 -30.77 8.37
CA VAL A 32 -4.57 -29.95 8.66
C VAL A 32 -4.25 -28.46 8.54
N VAL A 33 -3.10 -28.02 9.06
CA VAL A 33 -2.64 -26.63 8.98
C VAL A 33 -2.35 -26.26 7.53
N VAL A 34 -1.66 -27.13 6.79
CA VAL A 34 -1.36 -26.90 5.36
C VAL A 34 -2.64 -26.70 4.54
N ARG A 35 -3.69 -27.49 4.78
CA ARG A 35 -4.98 -27.37 4.08
C ARG A 35 -5.69 -26.06 4.37
N TRP A 36 -5.72 -25.62 5.63
CA TRP A 36 -6.27 -24.31 5.99
C TRP A 36 -5.43 -23.16 5.41
N SER A 37 -4.10 -23.28 5.44
CA SER A 37 -3.21 -22.29 4.83
C SER A 37 -3.46 -22.14 3.33
N LEU A 38 -3.70 -23.22 2.59
CA LEU A 38 -4.06 -23.14 1.17
C LEU A 38 -5.34 -22.33 0.95
N LEU A 39 -6.41 -22.62 1.71
CA LEU A 39 -7.67 -21.90 1.61
C LEU A 39 -7.50 -20.42 1.93
N ILE A 40 -6.88 -20.11 3.08
CA ILE A 40 -6.65 -18.75 3.54
C ILE A 40 -5.77 -17.98 2.54
N HIS A 41 -4.71 -18.60 2.02
CA HIS A 41 -3.82 -17.97 1.05
C HIS A 41 -4.55 -17.62 -0.25
N ALA A 42 -5.33 -18.55 -0.79
CA ALA A 42 -6.11 -18.30 -2.01
C ALA A 42 -7.13 -17.17 -1.81
N THR A 43 -7.87 -17.18 -0.69
CA THR A 43 -8.81 -16.10 -0.37
C THR A 43 -8.10 -14.76 -0.18
N ALA A 44 -7.01 -14.72 0.60
CA ALA A 44 -6.24 -13.50 0.82
C ALA A 44 -5.65 -12.93 -0.48
N ALA A 45 -5.19 -13.81 -1.38
CA ALA A 45 -4.66 -13.41 -2.68
C ALA A 45 -5.75 -12.75 -3.53
N ILE A 46 -6.95 -13.34 -3.61
CA ILE A 46 -8.08 -12.76 -4.34
C ILE A 46 -8.45 -11.38 -3.76
N VAL A 47 -8.56 -11.26 -2.44
CA VAL A 47 -8.88 -9.99 -1.78
C VAL A 47 -7.80 -8.93 -2.06
N LEU A 48 -6.52 -9.31 -1.98
CA LEU A 48 -5.42 -8.40 -2.26
C LEU A 48 -5.42 -7.94 -3.72
N ILE A 49 -5.69 -8.84 -4.68
CA ILE A 49 -5.82 -8.49 -6.09
C ILE A 49 -6.92 -7.44 -6.28
N HIS A 50 -8.11 -7.63 -5.68
CA HIS A 50 -9.18 -6.63 -5.76
C HIS A 50 -8.79 -5.30 -5.13
N ALA A 51 -8.10 -5.32 -3.98
CA ALA A 51 -7.59 -4.11 -3.36
C ALA A 51 -6.61 -3.40 -4.31
N ILE A 52 -5.68 -4.10 -4.96
CA ILE A 52 -4.74 -3.49 -5.91
C ILE A 52 -5.46 -2.93 -7.15
N LEU A 53 -6.47 -3.61 -7.68
CA LEU A 53 -7.28 -3.08 -8.78
C LEU A 53 -7.95 -1.76 -8.42
N ILE A 54 -8.57 -1.68 -7.23
CA ILE A 54 -9.13 -0.43 -6.71
C ILE A 54 -8.04 0.63 -6.52
N HIS A 55 -6.87 0.23 -6.00
CA HIS A 55 -5.75 1.16 -5.77
C HIS A 55 -5.27 1.81 -7.07
N MET A 56 -5.04 0.99 -8.10
CA MET A 56 -4.65 1.43 -9.44
C MET A 56 -5.71 2.32 -10.06
N TYR A 57 -6.98 1.94 -9.94
CA TYR A 57 -8.10 2.73 -10.43
C TYR A 57 -8.16 4.13 -9.79
N MET A 58 -8.00 4.22 -8.47
CA MET A 58 -7.97 5.51 -7.77
C MET A 58 -6.78 6.36 -8.18
N ALA A 59 -5.59 5.76 -8.34
CA ALA A 59 -4.40 6.46 -8.83
C ALA A 59 -4.59 7.02 -10.25
N PHE A 60 -5.28 6.26 -11.11
CA PHE A 60 -5.64 6.71 -12.46
C PHE A 60 -6.75 7.77 -12.47
N TRP A 61 -7.76 7.66 -11.59
CA TRP A 61 -8.86 8.62 -11.50
C TRP A 61 -8.35 9.98 -11.04
N VAL A 62 -7.60 10.01 -9.93
CA VAL A 62 -7.09 11.26 -9.34
C VAL A 62 -5.89 11.74 -10.18
N LYS A 63 -6.18 12.46 -11.26
CA LYS A 63 -5.19 12.92 -12.24
C LYS A 63 -4.03 13.66 -11.57
N GLY A 64 -2.82 13.37 -12.03
CA GLY A 64 -1.57 13.87 -11.45
C GLY A 64 -0.96 12.98 -10.36
N SER A 65 -1.70 12.01 -9.81
CA SER A 65 -1.17 11.12 -8.76
C SER A 65 -0.07 10.19 -9.28
N ILE A 66 -0.26 9.59 -10.47
CA ILE A 66 0.73 8.70 -11.08
C ILE A 66 2.03 9.44 -11.39
N THR A 67 1.95 10.63 -11.99
CA THR A 67 3.11 11.50 -12.23
C THR A 67 3.80 11.87 -10.92
N GLY A 68 3.03 12.18 -9.87
CA GLY A 68 3.57 12.43 -8.54
C GLY A 68 4.33 11.25 -7.94
N MET A 69 3.89 10.01 -8.22
CA MET A 69 4.58 8.80 -7.78
C MET A 69 5.87 8.53 -8.59
N ILE A 70 5.87 8.78 -9.89
CA ILE A 70 7.01 8.51 -10.78
C ILE A 70 8.08 9.60 -10.66
N GLU A 71 7.69 10.88 -10.74
CA GLU A 71 8.59 12.03 -10.74
C GLU A 71 8.87 12.58 -9.33
N GLY A 72 8.11 12.13 -8.33
CA GLY A 72 8.27 12.52 -6.93
C GLY A 72 7.74 13.92 -6.57
N LYS A 73 7.05 14.61 -7.50
CA LYS A 73 6.54 15.98 -7.28
C LYS A 73 5.10 16.14 -7.73
N VAL A 74 4.34 16.95 -7.01
CA VAL A 74 2.95 17.30 -7.34
C VAL A 74 2.78 18.81 -7.47
N SER A 75 1.87 19.25 -8.33
CA SER A 75 1.55 20.68 -8.42
C SER A 75 0.90 21.19 -7.13
N ARG A 76 1.20 22.45 -6.74
CA ARG A 76 0.57 23.10 -5.58
C ARG A 76 -0.96 23.08 -5.67
N ARG A 77 -1.52 23.24 -6.87
CA ARG A 77 -2.98 23.18 -7.11
C ARG A 77 -3.56 21.81 -6.78
N TRP A 78 -2.87 20.73 -7.17
CA TRP A 78 -3.29 19.36 -6.83
C TRP A 78 -3.27 19.15 -5.31
N ALA A 79 -2.18 19.58 -4.65
CA ALA A 79 -2.03 19.46 -3.21
C ALA A 79 -3.14 20.22 -2.45
N LYS A 80 -3.45 21.45 -2.86
CA LYS A 80 -4.58 22.24 -2.31
C LYS A 80 -5.93 21.53 -2.46
N LYS A 81 -6.18 20.88 -3.60
CA LYS A 81 -7.47 20.22 -3.89
C LYS A 81 -7.63 18.89 -3.16
N HIS A 82 -6.60 18.05 -3.18
CA HIS A 82 -6.71 16.65 -2.73
C HIS A 82 -6.14 16.42 -1.32
N HIS A 83 -5.20 17.27 -0.88
CA HIS A 83 -4.53 17.15 0.43
C HIS A 83 -4.34 18.53 1.10
N PRO A 84 -5.41 19.28 1.37
CA PRO A 84 -5.34 20.69 1.80
C PRO A 84 -4.57 20.88 3.12
N ARG A 85 -4.73 19.96 4.09
CA ARG A 85 -4.00 20.02 5.36
C ARG A 85 -2.50 19.85 5.16
N TRP A 86 -2.09 18.79 4.46
CA TRP A 86 -0.69 18.53 4.14
C TRP A 86 -0.05 19.70 3.36
N TYR A 87 -0.77 20.28 2.40
CA TYR A 87 -0.28 21.45 1.67
C TYR A 87 0.02 22.64 2.60
N ARG A 88 -0.88 22.94 3.56
CA ARG A 88 -0.69 24.02 4.53
C ARG A 88 0.51 23.77 5.44
N ASP A 89 0.70 22.53 5.89
CA ASP A 89 1.81 22.15 6.77
C ASP A 89 3.16 22.34 6.02
N VAL A 90 3.23 21.93 4.74
CA VAL A 90 4.43 22.14 3.90
C VAL A 90 4.67 23.62 3.62
N GLU A 91 3.63 24.39 3.27
CA GLU A 91 3.77 25.84 2.99
C GLU A 91 4.22 26.62 4.23
N ALA A 92 3.76 26.24 5.42
CA ALA A 92 4.23 26.82 6.68
C ALA A 92 5.72 26.53 6.91
N ALA A 93 6.13 25.25 6.74
CA ALA A 93 7.53 24.86 6.88
C ALA A 93 8.45 25.58 5.86
N GLU A 94 8.00 25.78 4.62
CA GLU A 94 8.75 26.53 3.60
C GLU A 94 8.98 28.00 4.02
N LYS A 95 7.96 28.66 4.59
CA LYS A 95 8.06 30.04 5.07
C LYS A 95 9.04 30.17 6.24
N GLU A 96 8.97 29.26 7.21
CA GLU A 96 9.90 29.24 8.34
C GLU A 96 11.37 29.09 7.88
N VAL A 97 11.63 28.27 6.86
CA VAL A 97 12.97 28.10 6.30
C VAL A 97 13.44 29.39 5.60
N GLN A 98 12.56 30.05 4.84
CA GLN A 98 12.88 31.31 4.16
C GLN A 98 13.18 32.44 5.15
N GLU A 99 12.43 32.54 6.24
CA GLU A 99 12.66 33.54 7.30
C GLU A 99 13.99 33.31 8.03
N LYS A 100 14.38 32.05 8.28
CA LYS A 100 15.67 31.72 8.93
C LYS A 100 16.90 31.93 8.04
N THR A 101 16.72 31.86 6.73
CA THR A 101 17.82 32.01 5.75
C THR A 101 18.08 33.46 5.38
N LYS A 102 17.13 34.35 5.70
CA LYS A 102 17.19 35.79 5.46
C LYS A 102 17.87 36.52 6.61
#